data_AF-A0A920ERX9-F1
#
_entry.id   AF-A0A920ERX9-F1
#
_cell.length_a   1.000
_cell.length_b   1.000
_cell.length_c   1.000
_cell.angle_alpha   90.00
_cell.angle_beta   90.00
_cell.angle_gamma   90.00
#
_symmetry.space_group_name_H-M   'P 1'
#
loop_
_entity.id
_entity.type
_entity.pdbx_description
1 polymer ?
#
loop_
_entity_poly.entity_id
_entity_poly.type
_entity_poly.pdbx_seq_one_letter_code
_entity_poly.pdbx_strand_id
1 'polypeptide(L)' 'MKKVLLATSALTLSAGFASADVSMSGTGGAGVFGANGADLSVYSGVDLGFALSGASDNG' A
#
# COMPACT_ATOMS: atom_id res chain seq x y z
N MET A 1 22.14 -2.53 -36.94
CA MET A 1 20.72 -2.44 -36.58
C MET A 1 20.32 -3.16 -35.27
N LYS A 2 21.12 -4.13 -34.77
CA LYS A 2 20.80 -4.87 -33.51
C LYS A 2 20.81 -4.01 -32.23
N LYS A 3 21.53 -2.89 -32.24
CA LYS A 3 21.71 -1.99 -31.08
C LYS A 3 20.43 -1.19 -30.75
N VAL A 4 19.68 -0.78 -31.77
CA VAL A 4 18.44 -0.01 -31.61
C VAL A 4 17.36 -0.90 -30.99
N LEU A 5 17.24 -2.14 -31.45
CA LEU A 5 16.27 -3.08 -30.90
C LEU A 5 16.54 -3.41 -29.43
N LEU A 6 17.81 -3.61 -29.06
CA LEU A 6 18.21 -3.79 -27.65
C LEU A 6 17.95 -2.54 -26.81
N ALA A 7 18.19 -1.35 -27.36
CA ALA A 7 17.91 -0.09 -26.67
C ALA A 7 16.41 0.13 -26.47
N THR A 8 15.57 -0.21 -27.47
CA THR A 8 14.11 -0.13 -27.37
C THR A 8 13.54 -1.18 -26.41
N SER A 9 14.06 -2.42 -26.43
CA SER A 9 13.70 -3.45 -25.46
C SER A 9 14.14 -3.08 -24.04
N ALA A 10 15.31 -2.48 -23.87
CA ALA A 10 15.76 -1.98 -22.57
C ALA A 10 14.93 -0.78 -22.09
N LEU A 11 14.53 0.12 -22.99
CA LEU A 11 13.68 1.27 -22.66
C LEU A 11 12.26 0.83 -22.24
N THR A 12 11.66 -0.10 -22.98
CA THR A 12 10.34 -0.68 -22.64
C THR A 12 10.38 -1.52 -21.37
N LEU A 13 11.46 -2.28 -21.14
CA LEU A 13 11.69 -2.94 -19.85
C LEU A 13 11.87 -1.90 -18.73
N SER A 14 12.57 -0.79 -18.97
CA SER A 14 12.77 0.28 -17.99
C SER A 14 11.51 1.10 -17.67
N ALA A 15 10.59 1.23 -18.63
CA ALA A 15 9.27 1.84 -18.46
C ALA A 15 8.27 0.87 -17.78
N GLY A 16 8.49 -0.45 -17.94
CA GLY A 16 7.73 -1.50 -17.25
C GLY A 16 7.99 -1.58 -15.75
N PHE A 17 9.02 -0.90 -15.23
CA PHE A 17 9.09 -0.57 -13.80
C PHE A 17 8.22 0.66 -13.54
N ALA A 18 6.91 0.50 -13.74
CA ALA A 18 5.95 1.31 -13.00
C ALA A 18 6.34 1.14 -11.52
N SER A 19 7.02 2.14 -10.96
CA SER A 19 7.33 2.22 -9.55
C SER A 19 6.00 2.17 -8.82
N ALA A 20 5.60 0.97 -8.40
CA ALA A 20 4.39 0.79 -7.62
C ALA A 20 4.70 1.31 -6.22
N ASP A 21 4.14 2.47 -5.88
CA ASP A 21 4.25 3.01 -4.54
C ASP A 21 3.31 2.20 -3.65
N VAL A 22 3.90 1.44 -2.72
CA VAL A 22 3.17 0.67 -1.71
C VAL A 22 3.35 1.38 -0.39
N SER A 23 2.25 1.94 0.12
CA SER A 23 2.20 2.51 1.46
C SER A 23 1.37 1.62 2.37
N MET A 24 1.95 1.32 3.54
CA MET A 24 1.27 0.60 4.61
C MET A 24 1.06 1.58 5.76
N SER A 25 -0.18 1.72 6.20
CA SER A 25 -0.55 2.51 7.38
C SER A 25 -1.25 1.61 8.38
N GLY A 26 -1.24 1.99 9.65
CA GLY A 26 -2.00 1.27 10.64
C GLY A 26 -2.08 2.02 11.96
N THR A 27 -3.15 1.73 12.69
CA THR A 27 -3.42 2.30 14.01
C THR A 27 -3.80 1.17 14.94
N GLY A 28 -3.04 1.05 16.04
CA GLY A 28 -3.37 0.14 17.13
C GLY A 28 -4.03 0.91 18.27
N GLY A 29 -5.09 0.37 18.84
CA GLY A 29 -5.81 0.98 19.95
C GLY A 29 -6.29 -0.07 20.93
N ALA A 30 -6.03 0.18 22.22
CA ALA A 30 -6.62 -0.58 23.31
C ALA A 30 -7.20 0.40 24.33
N GLY A 31 -8.34 0.04 24.89
CA GLY A 31 -9.04 0.90 25.82
C GLY A 31 -10.17 0.17 26.51
N VAL A 32 -10.88 0.92 27.34
CA VAL A 32 -11.86 0.37 28.24
C VAL A 32 -13.10 1.27 28.19
N PHE A 33 -14.27 0.69 27.97
CA PHE A 33 -15.52 1.42 27.79
C PHE A 33 -16.66 0.79 28.59
N GLY A 34 -17.55 1.63 29.10
CA GLY A 34 -18.70 1.20 29.89
C GLY A 34 -19.61 2.38 30.18
N ALA A 35 -20.91 2.11 30.36
CA ALA A 35 -21.90 3.12 30.74
C ALA A 35 -22.07 3.17 32.26
N ASN A 36 -22.55 4.29 32.81
CA ASN A 36 -22.78 4.43 34.24
C ASN A 36 -23.70 3.32 34.76
N GLY A 37 -23.20 2.54 35.72
CA GLY A 37 -23.92 1.41 36.32
C GLY A 37 -23.84 0.09 35.55
N ALA A 38 -23.05 0.03 34.46
CA ALA A 38 -22.82 -1.19 33.68
C ALA A 38 -21.36 -1.68 33.82
N ASP A 39 -21.17 -2.97 33.53
CA ASP A 39 -19.84 -3.58 33.56
C ASP A 39 -18.92 -3.01 32.48
N LEU A 40 -17.66 -2.87 32.88
CA LEU A 40 -16.64 -2.24 32.09
C LEU A 40 -16.03 -3.25 31.11
N SER A 41 -16.08 -2.95 29.81
CA SER A 41 -15.61 -3.81 28.72
C SER A 41 -14.27 -3.32 28.18
N VAL A 42 -13.36 -4.26 27.93
CA VAL A 42 -12.04 -3.96 27.35
C VAL A 42 -12.10 -4.19 25.86
N TYR A 43 -11.60 -3.22 25.08
CA TYR A 43 -11.37 -3.39 23.65
C TYR A 43 -9.88 -3.32 23.33
N SER A 44 -9.46 -4.12 22.38
CA SER A 44 -8.15 -4.04 21.75
C SER A 44 -8.33 -4.35 20.28
N GLY A 45 -7.77 -3.52 19.42
CA GLY A 45 -7.93 -3.62 17.98
C GLY A 45 -6.75 -3.02 17.25
N VAL A 46 -6.55 -3.50 16.03
CA VAL A 46 -5.50 -3.01 15.13
C VAL A 46 -6.14 -2.85 13.76
N ASP A 47 -6.06 -1.65 13.22
CA ASP A 47 -6.49 -1.33 11.87
C ASP A 47 -5.26 -1.22 10.97
N LEU A 48 -5.28 -1.92 9.84
CA LEU A 48 -4.19 -1.95 8.87
C LEU A 48 -4.73 -1.53 7.50
N GLY A 49 -4.10 -0.52 6.92
CA GLY A 49 -4.37 -0.01 5.58
C GLY A 49 -3.22 -0.29 4.64
N PHE A 50 -3.54 -0.77 3.44
CA PHE A 50 -2.58 -0.94 2.35
C PHE A 50 -3.07 -0.14 1.15
N ALA A 51 -2.25 0.78 0.66
CA ALA A 51 -2.52 1.51 -0.56
C ALA A 51 -1.43 1.19 -1.59
N LEU A 52 -1.86 0.76 -2.77
CA LEU A 52 -1.00 0.48 -3.92
C LEU A 52 -1.40 1.43 -5.04
N SER A 53 -0.47 2.22 -5.54
CA SER A 53 -0.65 3.02 -6.75
C SER A 53 0.47 2.71 -7.74
N GLY A 54 0.10 2.54 -9.00
CA GLY A 54 1.04 2.34 -10.10
C GLY A 54 0.69 3.28 -11.24
N ALA A 55 1.66 4.05 -11.70
CA ALA A 55 1.53 4.83 -12.93
C ALA A 55 2.06 3.99 -14.09
N SER A 56 1.17 3.62 -15.03
CA SER A 56 1.56 3.09 -16.34
C SER A 56 1.64 4.28 -17.29
N ASP A 57 2.81 4.50 -17.90
CA ASP A 57 2.99 5.50 -18.96
C ASP A 57 2.47 5.01 -20.33
N ASN A 58 1.94 3.78 -20.39
CA ASN A 58 1.49 3.14 -21.62
C ASN A 58 -0.02 2.81 -21.67
N GLY A 59 -0.79 3.14 -20.62
CA GLY A 59 -2.20 2.73 -20.48
C GLY A 59 -2.35 1.29 -20.00
#